data_AF-A0A9E3RVT4-F1
#
_entry.id   AF-A0A9E3RVT4-F1
#
_cell.length_a   1.000
_cell.length_b   1.000
_cell.length_c   1.000
_cell.angle_alpha   90.00
_cell.angle_beta   90.00
_cell.angle_gamma   90.00
#
_symmetry.space_group_name_H-M   'P 1'
#
loop_
_entity.id
_entity.type
_entity.pdbx_description
1 polymer ?
#
loop_
_entity_poly.entity_id
_entity_poly.type
_entity_poly.pdbx_seq_one_letter_code
_entity_poly.pdbx_strand_id
1 'polypeptide(L)'
;FREVLTLHYHAGLSTEEIADWTGLSRETVKKRLQRARSALSELTLHTLLEPAEQEEEKRRKRVMALLLLLPVDWQGDAAPGKEAPPQHRLAQPDQQTARIPWSYVALAVAAGAALLLLVGSWLWPTNTVTPAPSITRLPQQVAPAPTNAGGTSTKENRAPSPPPEPRPISKGKGA
;
A
#
# COMPACT_ATOMS: atom_id res chain seq x y z
N PHE A 1 -9.47 10.14 -7.01
CA PHE A 1 -8.50 9.13 -7.48
C PHE A 1 -8.68 7.76 -6.82
N ARG A 2 -9.01 7.73 -5.52
CA ARG A 2 -9.18 6.51 -4.74
C ARG A 2 -10.08 5.46 -5.39
N GLU A 3 -11.25 5.87 -5.87
CA GLU A 3 -12.23 4.97 -6.51
C GLU A 3 -11.68 4.24 -7.74
N VAL A 4 -11.04 4.96 -8.68
CA VAL A 4 -10.38 4.38 -9.87
C VAL A 4 -9.28 3.39 -9.46
N LEU A 5 -8.54 3.68 -8.40
CA LEU A 5 -7.45 2.82 -7.93
C LEU A 5 -7.99 1.56 -7.24
N THR A 6 -9.04 1.71 -6.43
CA THR A 6 -9.76 0.58 -5.82
C THR A 6 -10.34 -0.33 -6.89
N LEU A 7 -11.05 0.21 -7.89
CA LEU A 7 -11.61 -0.59 -8.98
C LEU A 7 -10.52 -1.34 -9.75
N HIS A 8 -9.39 -0.70 -10.04
CA HIS A 8 -8.31 -1.35 -10.79
C HIS A 8 -7.56 -2.42 -9.98
N TYR A 9 -7.14 -2.12 -8.75
CA TYR A 9 -6.29 -3.02 -7.96
C TYR A 9 -7.06 -4.02 -7.11
N HIS A 10 -8.29 -3.69 -6.69
CA HIS A 10 -9.10 -4.57 -5.84
C HIS A 10 -10.11 -5.37 -6.66
N ALA A 11 -10.86 -4.70 -7.56
CA ALA A 11 -11.84 -5.39 -8.41
C ALA A 11 -11.21 -5.99 -9.68
N GLY A 12 -9.95 -5.68 -9.99
CA GLY A 12 -9.26 -6.18 -11.17
C GLY A 12 -9.82 -5.64 -12.49
N LEU A 13 -10.60 -4.56 -12.44
CA LEU A 13 -11.26 -4.00 -13.61
C LEU A 13 -10.24 -3.36 -14.56
N SER A 14 -10.49 -3.55 -15.85
CA SER A 14 -9.75 -2.90 -16.92
C SER A 14 -10.06 -1.39 -16.97
N THR A 15 -9.20 -0.61 -17.62
CA THR A 15 -9.43 0.84 -17.78
C THR A 15 -10.68 1.18 -18.59
N GLU A 16 -11.16 0.24 -19.41
CA GLU A 16 -12.37 0.40 -20.23
C GLU A 16 -13.61 0.17 -19.36
N GLU A 17 -13.67 -0.92 -18.61
CA GLU A 17 -14.76 -1.16 -17.67
C GLU A 17 -14.87 -0.07 -16.60
N ILE A 18 -13.73 0.44 -16.10
CA ILE A 18 -13.73 1.57 -15.18
C ILE A 18 -14.30 2.84 -15.82
N ALA A 19 -14.00 3.09 -17.10
CA ALA A 19 -14.55 4.22 -17.83
C ALA A 19 -16.07 4.11 -17.95
N ASP A 20 -16.58 2.93 -18.28
CA ASP A 20 -18.02 2.66 -18.40
C ASP A 20 -18.73 2.80 -17.05
N TRP A 21 -18.15 2.25 -15.98
CA TRP A 21 -18.72 2.34 -14.62
C TRP A 21 -18.72 3.75 -14.05
N THR A 22 -17.69 4.55 -14.36
CA THR A 22 -17.54 5.91 -13.79
C THR A 22 -18.09 7.01 -14.69
N GLY A 23 -18.47 6.69 -15.94
CA GLY A 23 -18.88 7.67 -16.95
C GLY A 23 -17.75 8.62 -17.39
N LEU A 24 -16.48 8.27 -17.12
CA LEU A 24 -15.31 9.09 -17.47
C LEU A 24 -14.70 8.62 -18.78
N SER A 25 -14.06 9.53 -19.51
CA SER A 25 -13.28 9.11 -20.69
C SER A 25 -12.09 8.24 -20.30
N ARG A 26 -11.77 7.24 -21.13
CA ARG A 26 -10.64 6.31 -20.91
C ARG A 26 -9.31 7.04 -20.67
N GLU A 27 -9.06 8.15 -21.37
CA GLU A 27 -7.87 8.98 -21.15
C GLU A 27 -7.85 9.62 -19.77
N THR A 28 -9.00 10.08 -19.28
CA THR A 28 -9.14 10.64 -17.93
C THR A 28 -8.87 9.57 -16.88
N VAL A 29 -9.39 8.35 -17.07
CA VAL A 29 -9.10 7.20 -16.19
C VAL A 29 -7.61 6.92 -16.18
N LYS A 30 -6.94 6.82 -17.34
CA LYS A 30 -5.48 6.61 -17.43
C LYS A 30 -4.69 7.70 -16.72
N LYS A 31 -5.01 8.98 -16.95
CA LYS A 31 -4.36 10.13 -16.28
C LYS A 31 -4.56 10.06 -14.76
N ARG A 32 -5.77 9.72 -14.31
CA ARG A 32 -6.10 9.56 -12.88
C ARG A 32 -5.29 8.43 -12.25
N LEU A 33 -5.20 7.30 -12.93
CA LEU A 33 -4.47 6.12 -12.47
C LEU A 33 -2.96 6.38 -12.41
N GLN A 34 -2.41 7.08 -13.41
CA GLN A 34 -1.01 7.51 -13.43
C GLN A 34 -0.67 8.46 -12.28
N ARG A 35 -1.44 9.55 -12.09
CA ARG A 35 -1.22 10.50 -10.99
C ARG A 35 -1.28 9.82 -9.63
N ALA A 36 -2.23 8.91 -9.47
CA ALA A 36 -2.41 8.20 -8.22
C ALA A 36 -1.29 7.18 -7.96
N ARG A 37 -0.73 6.55 -9.01
CA ARG A 37 0.51 5.78 -8.90
C ARG A 37 1.70 6.65 -8.51
N SER A 38 1.84 7.84 -9.09
CA SER A 38 2.89 8.80 -8.70
C SER A 38 2.77 9.22 -7.24
N ALA A 39 1.57 9.59 -6.79
CA ALA A 39 1.31 9.94 -5.40
C ALA A 39 1.59 8.75 -4.45
N LEU A 40 1.18 7.54 -4.82
CA LEU A 40 1.53 6.35 -4.06
C LEU A 40 3.04 6.12 -4.06
N SER A 41 3.74 6.28 -5.16
CA SER A 41 5.19 6.06 -5.21
C SER A 41 5.95 7.00 -4.29
N GLU A 42 5.58 8.29 -4.23
CA GLU A 42 6.17 9.26 -3.29
C GLU A 42 5.95 8.81 -1.84
N LEU A 43 4.72 8.39 -1.52
CA LEU A 43 4.36 7.98 -0.17
C LEU A 43 5.00 6.63 0.22
N THR A 44 5.14 5.73 -0.75
CA THR A 44 5.72 4.40 -0.56
C THR A 44 7.24 4.47 -0.49
N LEU A 45 7.90 5.41 -1.18
CA LEU A 45 9.34 5.67 -1.05
C LEU A 45 9.75 6.04 0.38
N HIS A 46 8.88 6.74 1.11
CA HIS A 46 9.08 7.02 2.53
C HIS A 46 8.85 5.80 3.44
N THR A 47 8.20 4.74 2.94
CA THR A 47 7.74 3.60 3.74
C THR A 47 8.49 2.28 3.45
N LEU A 48 9.11 2.12 2.27
CA LEU A 48 9.73 0.87 1.79
C LEU A 48 11.20 0.64 2.20
N LEU A 49 11.68 1.25 3.29
CA LEU A 49 13.02 0.94 3.81
C LEU A 49 13.10 -0.39 4.60
N GLU A 50 12.10 -1.27 4.54
CA GLU A 50 12.03 -2.53 5.29
C GLU A 50 11.89 -3.77 4.35
N PRO A 51 12.60 -4.89 4.61
CA PRO A 51 12.78 -5.97 3.63
C PRO A 51 11.64 -7.01 3.55
N ALA A 52 11.55 -7.55 2.33
CA ALA A 52 10.48 -8.33 1.73
C ALA A 52 10.47 -9.83 2.13
N GLU A 53 9.27 -10.37 2.34
CA GLU A 53 8.72 -11.50 1.54
C GLU A 53 7.40 -12.02 2.15
N GLN A 54 7.20 -11.92 3.47
CA GLN A 54 5.88 -12.08 4.10
C GLN A 54 4.99 -10.84 3.96
N GLU A 55 5.44 -9.88 3.16
CA GLU A 55 4.91 -8.54 3.12
C GLU A 55 3.84 -8.32 2.07
N GLU A 56 3.57 -9.19 1.10
CA GLU A 56 2.71 -8.75 -0.01
C GLU A 56 1.27 -8.45 0.41
N GLU A 57 0.68 -9.24 1.31
CA GLU A 57 -0.63 -8.92 1.87
C GLU A 57 -0.57 -7.76 2.87
N LYS A 58 0.50 -7.66 3.68
CA LYS A 58 0.73 -6.49 4.54
C LYS A 58 0.92 -5.23 3.72
N ARG A 59 1.53 -5.33 2.54
CA ARG A 59 1.78 -4.27 1.56
C ARG A 59 0.48 -3.88 0.92
N ARG A 60 -0.38 -4.83 0.53
CA ARG A 60 -1.77 -4.53 0.10
C ARG A 60 -2.54 -3.79 1.18
N LYS A 61 -2.49 -4.27 2.44
CA LYS A 61 -3.15 -3.62 3.58
C LYS A 61 -2.59 -2.21 3.85
N ARG A 62 -1.27 -2.03 3.82
CA ARG A 62 -0.60 -0.73 3.98
C ARG A 62 -0.94 0.24 2.85
N VAL A 63 -0.88 -0.21 1.60
CA VAL A 63 -1.31 0.59 0.44
C VAL A 63 -2.76 1.03 0.60
N MET A 64 -3.62 0.16 1.14
CA MET A 64 -5.03 0.50 1.37
C MET A 64 -5.23 1.48 2.52
N ALA A 65 -4.47 1.34 3.61
CA ALA A 65 -4.44 2.32 4.69
C ALA A 65 -3.93 3.69 4.21
N LEU A 66 -2.93 3.72 3.33
CA LEU A 66 -2.43 4.95 2.73
C LEU A 66 -3.46 5.59 1.78
N LEU A 67 -4.17 4.79 0.98
CA LEU A 67 -5.29 5.25 0.15
C LEU A 67 -6.42 5.89 0.98
N LEU A 68 -6.67 5.40 2.20
CA LEU A 68 -7.64 5.96 3.14
C LEU A 68 -7.20 7.32 3.70
N LEU A 69 -5.89 7.55 3.83
CA LEU A 69 -5.29 8.76 4.40
C LEU A 69 -5.02 9.88 3.39
N LEU A 70 -5.06 9.59 2.07
CA LEU A 70 -4.89 10.64 1.05
C LEU A 70 -6.08 11.63 1.09
N PRO A 71 -5.83 12.93 1.31
CA PRO A 71 -6.88 13.95 1.23
C PRO A 71 -7.48 14.00 -0.19
N VAL A 72 -8.82 14.04 -0.25
CA VAL A 72 -9.62 13.94 -1.47
C VAL A 72 -9.96 15.36 -1.95
N ASP A 73 -8.97 16.08 -2.47
CA ASP A 73 -9.14 17.51 -2.78
C ASP A 73 -9.49 17.79 -4.27
N TRP A 74 -10.09 16.83 -4.97
CA TRP A 74 -10.13 16.84 -6.44
C TRP A 74 -11.27 17.65 -7.07
N GLN A 75 -12.10 18.35 -6.29
CA GLN A 75 -13.28 19.03 -6.83
C GLN A 75 -12.98 20.39 -7.50
N GLY A 76 -11.71 20.78 -7.62
CA GLY A 76 -11.32 22.09 -8.15
C GLY A 76 -10.22 22.02 -9.19
N ASP A 77 -10.54 21.63 -10.41
CA ASP A 77 -9.88 22.18 -11.60
C ASP A 77 -10.87 22.04 -12.76
N ALA A 78 -11.93 22.84 -12.67
CA ALA A 78 -12.58 23.32 -13.88
C ALA A 78 -11.47 24.05 -14.66
N ALA A 79 -11.02 23.41 -15.74
CA ALA A 79 -9.93 23.89 -16.55
C ALA A 79 -10.07 25.41 -16.80
N PRO A 80 -9.01 26.22 -16.61
CA PRO A 80 -8.97 27.58 -17.14
C PRO A 80 -8.87 27.47 -18.67
N GLY A 81 -10.01 27.21 -19.29
CA GLY A 81 -10.15 27.02 -20.72
C GLY A 81 -10.84 28.23 -21.33
N LYS A 82 -10.02 29.05 -22.01
CA LYS A 82 -10.33 29.74 -23.27
C LYS A 82 -11.58 30.61 -23.29
N GLU A 83 -11.32 31.92 -23.27
CA GLU A 83 -12.11 33.00 -23.90
C GLU A 83 -13.38 32.53 -24.62
N ALA A 84 -14.49 32.50 -23.88
CA ALA A 84 -15.82 32.53 -24.46
C ALA A 84 -16.25 34.01 -24.64
N PRO A 85 -17.09 34.34 -25.64
CA PRO A 85 -17.46 35.72 -25.98
C PRO A 85 -18.16 36.41 -24.80
N PRO A 86 -18.21 37.76 -24.77
CA PRO A 86 -18.76 38.54 -23.66
C PRO A 86 -20.23 38.21 -23.43
N GLN A 87 -20.48 37.24 -22.55
CA GLN A 87 -21.79 36.91 -22.02
C GLN A 87 -22.05 37.85 -20.85
N HIS A 88 -23.20 38.51 -20.89
CA HIS A 88 -23.66 39.42 -19.87
C HIS A 88 -23.51 38.81 -18.46
N ARG A 89 -22.75 39.52 -17.64
CA ARG A 89 -22.51 39.31 -16.22
C ARG A 89 -23.84 39.37 -15.46
N LEU A 90 -24.54 38.24 -15.38
CA LEU A 90 -25.56 38.01 -14.36
C LEU A 90 -24.84 37.70 -13.04
N ALA A 91 -25.31 38.33 -11.98
CA ALA A 91 -24.69 38.41 -10.66
C ALA A 91 -24.13 37.08 -10.17
N GLN A 92 -22.81 37.06 -9.96
CA GLN A 92 -22.08 35.98 -9.34
C GLN A 92 -22.37 36.04 -7.83
N PRO A 93 -23.00 35.03 -7.21
CA PRO A 93 -23.17 35.01 -5.76
C PRO A 93 -21.79 34.93 -5.12
N ASP A 94 -21.56 35.79 -4.14
CA ASP A 94 -20.31 35.90 -3.40
C ASP A 94 -19.80 34.52 -3.01
N GLN A 95 -18.62 34.14 -3.53
CA GLN A 95 -17.84 33.06 -2.95
C GLN A 95 -17.34 33.53 -1.59
N GLN A 96 -18.20 33.41 -0.57
CA GLN A 96 -17.79 33.31 0.80
C GLN A 96 -16.94 32.04 0.93
N THR A 97 -15.63 32.22 0.82
CA THR A 97 -14.65 31.24 1.27
C THR A 97 -14.93 30.99 2.74
N ALA A 98 -15.68 29.93 3.04
CA ALA A 98 -15.95 29.50 4.40
C ALA A 98 -14.58 29.18 5.02
N ARG A 99 -14.02 30.15 5.75
CA ARG A 99 -12.85 29.95 6.60
C ARG A 99 -13.29 28.93 7.65
N ILE A 100 -13.00 27.67 7.39
CA ILE A 100 -13.20 26.59 8.35
C ILE A 100 -12.43 27.03 9.60
N PRO A 101 -13.13 27.31 10.71
CA PRO A 101 -12.44 27.83 11.88
C PRO A 101 -11.51 26.75 12.41
N TRP A 102 -10.31 27.15 12.81
CA TRP A 102 -9.25 26.26 13.33
C TRP A 102 -9.72 25.31 14.43
N SER A 103 -10.83 25.64 15.11
CA SER A 103 -11.51 24.78 16.06
C SER A 103 -11.94 23.43 15.47
N TYR A 104 -12.43 23.37 14.22
CA TYR A 104 -12.82 22.10 13.58
C TYR A 104 -11.60 21.21 13.33
N VAL A 105 -10.47 21.80 12.96
CA VAL A 105 -9.21 21.05 12.75
C VAL A 105 -8.74 20.45 14.08
N ALA A 106 -8.75 21.24 15.16
CA ALA A 106 -8.37 20.76 16.48
C ALA A 106 -9.29 19.63 16.98
N LEU A 107 -10.60 19.75 16.74
CA LEU A 107 -11.59 18.75 17.16
C LEU A 107 -11.45 17.44 16.38
N ALA A 108 -11.16 17.52 15.07
CA ALA A 108 -10.89 16.35 14.23
C ALA A 108 -9.61 15.62 14.67
N VAL A 109 -8.53 16.35 15.00
CA VAL A 109 -7.28 15.76 15.52
C VAL A 109 -7.50 15.09 16.87
N ALA A 110 -8.21 15.75 17.79
CA ALA A 110 -8.52 15.18 19.10
C ALA A 110 -9.38 13.90 19.00
N ALA A 111 -10.40 13.91 18.14
CA ALA A 111 -11.23 12.73 17.88
C ALA A 111 -10.43 11.58 17.27
N GLY A 112 -9.53 11.87 16.32
CA GLY A 112 -8.64 10.87 15.73
C GLY A 112 -7.68 10.24 16.75
N ALA A 113 -7.09 11.06 17.63
CA ALA A 113 -6.21 10.57 18.70
C ALA A 113 -6.96 9.70 19.71
N ALA A 114 -8.17 10.10 20.11
CA ALA A 114 -9.01 9.30 21.00
C ALA A 114 -9.37 7.94 20.37
N LEU A 115 -9.70 7.91 19.07
CA LEU A 115 -9.99 6.67 18.35
C LEU A 115 -8.77 5.75 18.27
N LEU A 116 -7.58 6.31 18.02
CA LEU A 116 -6.32 5.55 18.00
C LEU A 116 -5.98 4.94 19.37
N LEU A 117 -6.21 5.65 20.47
CA LEU A 117 -6.04 5.10 21.82
C LEU A 117 -7.05 3.99 22.11
N LEU A 118 -8.30 4.16 21.67
CA LEU A 118 -9.34 3.16 21.87
C LEU A 118 -9.05 1.86 21.10
N VAL A 119 -8.56 1.95 19.85
CA VAL A 119 -8.19 0.78 19.04
C VAL A 119 -6.86 0.17 19.50
N GLY A 120 -5.87 1.01 19.83
CA GLY A 120 -4.57 0.56 20.32
C GLY A 120 -4.65 -0.20 21.65
N SER A 121 -5.60 0.15 22.51
CA SER A 121 -5.81 -0.54 23.80
C SER A 121 -6.29 -1.99 23.65
N TRP A 122 -6.85 -2.39 22.51
CA TRP A 122 -7.24 -3.78 22.24
C TRP A 122 -6.10 -4.61 21.65
N LEU A 123 -5.03 -3.95 21.19
CA LEU A 123 -3.88 -4.61 20.59
C LEU A 123 -2.75 -4.89 21.59
N TRP A 124 -2.88 -4.50 22.85
CA TRP A 124 -1.94 -4.96 23.85
C TRP A 124 -2.18 -6.45 24.14
N PRO A 125 -1.24 -7.33 23.77
CA PRO A 125 -1.33 -8.73 24.14
C PRO A 125 -1.31 -8.79 25.66
N THR A 126 -2.41 -9.25 26.24
CA THR A 126 -2.37 -9.74 27.61
C THR A 126 -1.39 -10.90 27.59
N ASN A 127 -0.18 -10.66 28.09
CA ASN A 127 0.82 -11.70 28.33
C ASN A 127 0.20 -12.69 29.32
N THR A 128 -0.57 -13.65 28.82
CA THR A 128 -0.98 -14.81 29.57
C THR A 128 0.29 -15.58 29.84
N VAL A 129 0.81 -15.41 31.05
CA VAL A 129 1.91 -16.20 31.60
C VAL A 129 1.48 -17.66 31.47
N THR A 130 1.98 -18.34 30.45
CA THR A 130 1.77 -19.78 30.27
C THR A 130 2.40 -20.48 31.46
N PRO A 131 1.63 -21.13 32.35
CA PRO A 131 2.22 -21.90 33.44
C PRO A 131 3.03 -23.04 32.81
N ALA A 132 4.29 -23.15 33.21
CA ALA A 132 5.23 -24.13 32.68
C ALA A 132 4.68 -25.56 32.81
N PRO A 133 4.79 -26.40 31.77
CA PRO A 133 4.36 -27.79 31.85
C PRO A 133 5.22 -28.54 32.87
N SER A 134 4.56 -29.14 33.86
CA SER A 134 5.22 -30.05 34.80
C SER A 134 5.80 -31.23 34.04
N ILE A 135 7.13 -31.34 34.04
CA ILE A 135 7.86 -32.45 33.44
C ILE A 135 7.61 -33.69 34.30
N THR A 136 6.75 -34.58 33.82
CA THR A 136 6.62 -35.95 34.31
C THR A 136 7.92 -36.69 33.99
N ARG A 137 8.80 -36.83 35.00
CA ARG A 137 9.98 -37.70 34.95
C ARG A 137 9.53 -39.15 34.76
N LEU A 138 9.84 -39.73 33.60
CA LEU A 138 9.84 -41.18 33.39
C LEU A 138 11.11 -41.80 33.99
N PRO A 139 11.02 -43.04 34.53
CA PRO A 139 12.16 -43.74 35.08
C PRO A 139 13.19 -44.09 34.00
N GLN A 140 14.41 -43.71 34.31
CA GLN A 140 15.65 -43.90 33.57
C GLN A 140 15.94 -45.40 33.41
N GLN A 141 15.72 -45.95 32.20
CA GLN A 141 16.17 -47.31 31.87
C GLN A 141 17.59 -47.23 31.27
N VAL A 142 18.56 -47.61 32.10
CA VAL A 142 19.97 -47.79 31.75
C VAL A 142 20.11 -49.08 30.94
N ALA A 143 20.67 -49.00 29.72
CA ALA A 143 21.38 -50.12 29.08
C ALA A 143 22.29 -49.65 27.94
N PRO A 144 23.39 -50.38 27.64
CA PRO A 144 24.66 -49.82 27.20
C PRO A 144 24.85 -49.73 25.68
N ALA A 145 25.77 -48.84 25.30
CA ALA A 145 26.43 -48.80 23.98
C ALA A 145 27.15 -50.15 23.71
N PRO A 146 27.43 -50.53 22.44
CA PRO A 146 28.52 -49.84 21.74
C PRO A 146 28.48 -49.84 20.18
N THR A 147 29.39 -49.04 19.60
CA THR A 147 30.17 -49.34 18.38
C THR A 147 29.62 -48.96 16.98
N ASN A 148 30.30 -47.94 16.42
CA ASN A 148 30.72 -47.69 15.03
C ASN A 148 29.70 -47.71 13.87
N ALA A 149 29.66 -46.60 13.12
CA ALA A 149 30.31 -46.52 11.80
C ALA A 149 30.12 -45.11 11.23
N GLY A 150 31.23 -44.49 10.82
CA GLY A 150 31.25 -43.15 10.26
C GLY A 150 30.56 -43.08 8.90
N GLY A 151 29.73 -42.05 8.73
CA GLY A 151 29.26 -41.56 7.44
C GLY A 151 29.64 -40.10 7.29
N THR A 152 30.79 -39.83 6.67
CA THR A 152 31.13 -38.47 6.21
C THR A 152 30.30 -38.18 4.97
N SER A 153 29.13 -37.55 5.16
CA SER A 153 28.35 -36.97 4.07
C SER A 153 28.99 -35.65 3.66
N THR A 154 29.89 -35.71 2.68
CA THR A 154 30.41 -34.56 1.94
C THR A 154 29.26 -33.80 1.31
N LYS A 155 28.92 -32.63 1.89
CA LYS A 155 27.92 -31.72 1.35
C LYS A 155 28.58 -30.94 0.21
N GLU A 156 28.38 -31.44 -1.02
CA GLU A 156 28.85 -30.81 -2.25
C GLU A 156 28.22 -29.43 -2.41
N ASN A 157 29.05 -28.41 -2.23
CA ASN A 157 28.68 -27.01 -2.25
C ASN A 157 28.64 -26.55 -3.72
N ARG A 158 27.50 -26.77 -4.38
CA ARG A 158 27.29 -26.38 -5.78
C ARG A 158 27.09 -24.85 -5.85
N ALA A 159 28.09 -24.16 -6.41
CA ALA A 159 28.04 -22.71 -6.60
C ALA A 159 26.83 -22.31 -7.49
N PRO A 160 26.14 -21.19 -7.18
CA PRO A 160 25.05 -20.69 -8.01
C PRO A 160 25.57 -20.23 -9.37
N SER A 161 24.89 -20.65 -10.44
CA SER A 161 25.22 -20.27 -11.80
C SER A 161 25.13 -18.75 -11.99
N PRO A 162 26.05 -18.13 -12.76
CA PRO A 162 26.01 -16.70 -13.03
C PRO A 162 24.75 -16.34 -13.85
N PRO A 163 24.17 -15.15 -13.62
CA PRO A 163 23.00 -14.70 -14.36
C PRO A 163 23.31 -14.52 -15.86
N PRO A 164 22.31 -14.73 -16.74
CA PRO A 164 22.49 -14.60 -18.18
C PRO A 164 22.83 -13.16 -18.57
N GLU A 165 23.84 -13.00 -19.43
CA GLU A 165 24.25 -11.70 -19.96
C GLU A 165 23.10 -11.01 -20.72
N PRO A 166 22.92 -9.68 -20.53
CA PRO A 166 21.94 -8.92 -21.27
C PRO A 166 22.30 -8.85 -22.76
N ARG A 167 21.37 -9.28 -23.61
CA ARG A 167 21.52 -9.19 -25.06
C ARG A 167 21.55 -7.71 -25.51
N PRO A 168 22.42 -7.34 -26.47
CA PRO A 168 22.48 -5.98 -26.97
C PRO A 168 21.17 -5.61 -27.68
N ILE A 169 20.52 -4.55 -27.22
CA ILE A 169 19.33 -3.98 -27.83
C ILE A 169 19.78 -3.26 -29.10
N SER A 170 19.46 -3.85 -30.26
CA SER A 170 19.65 -3.23 -31.56
C SER A 170 18.78 -1.97 -31.65
N LYS A 171 19.42 -0.80 -31.61
CA LYS A 171 18.77 0.48 -31.92
C LYS A 171 18.47 0.51 -33.41
N GLY A 172 17.24 0.15 -33.77
CA GLY A 172 16.68 0.41 -35.08
C GLY A 172 16.70 1.91 -35.36
N LYS A 173 17.54 2.30 -36.31
CA LYS A 173 17.66 3.65 -36.86
C LYS A 173 16.61 3.78 -37.97
N GLY A 174 15.44 4.30 -37.61
CA GLY A 174 14.40 4.66 -38.57
C GLY A 174 14.70 6.03 -39.16
N ALA A 175 14.83 6.06 -40.49
CA ALA A 175 14.94 7.24 -41.33
C ALA A 175 13.58 7.92 -41.53
#